data_AF-A0A240TR39-F1
#
_entry.id   AF-A0A240TR39-F1
#
_cell.length_a   1.000
_cell.length_b   1.000
_cell.length_c   1.000
_cell.angle_alpha   90.00
_cell.angle_beta   90.00
_cell.angle_gamma   90.00
#
_symmetry.space_group_name_H-M   'P 1'
#
loop_
_entity.id
_entity.type
_entity.pdbx_description
1 polymer ?
#
loop_
_entity_poly.entity_id
_entity_poly.type
_entity_poly.pdbx_seq_one_letter_code
_entity_poly.pdbx_strand_id
1 'polypeptide(L)'
;MNLISDELRAQLLANDRQSLADEGFDPPPVVKLFTPDAGATWLLTEIDPDDDHAFGLCDLGLGFPELGYVSLAELATLRGRLGLPVERDMHFKADKSISAYAREARMSGRIVA
;
A
#
# COMPACT_ATOMS: atom_id res chain seq x y z
N MET A 1 13.90 10.13 -2.66
CA MET A 1 12.49 10.52 -2.50
C MET A 1 11.94 9.69 -1.37
N ASN A 2 11.40 10.29 -0.31
CA ASN A 2 10.83 9.53 0.79
C ASN A 2 9.35 9.24 0.48
N LEU A 3 9.00 7.97 0.21
CA LEU A 3 7.64 7.57 -0.15
C LEU A 3 6.68 7.68 1.03
N ILE A 4 7.19 7.72 2.27
CA ILE A 4 6.40 7.69 3.50
C ILE A 4 6.96 8.78 4.44
N SER A 5 6.13 9.76 4.82
CA SER A 5 6.55 10.75 5.82
C SER A 5 6.65 10.11 7.21
N ASP A 6 7.39 10.74 8.13
CA ASP A 6 7.56 10.24 9.49
C ASP A 6 6.22 10.03 10.22
N GLU A 7 5.24 10.89 9.96
CA GLU A 7 3.88 10.77 10.49
C GLU A 7 3.15 9.52 9.96
N LEU A 8 3.21 9.28 8.65
CA LEU A 8 2.61 8.09 8.04
C LEU A 8 3.33 6.83 8.53
N ARG A 9 4.67 6.87 8.66
CA ARG A 9 5.46 5.75 9.19
C ARG A 9 5.08 5.44 10.63
N ALA A 10 4.88 6.46 11.47
CA ALA A 10 4.44 6.27 12.84
C ALA A 10 3.07 5.58 12.92
N GLN A 11 2.14 5.95 12.03
CA GLN A 11 0.82 5.31 11.96
C GLN A 11 0.91 3.86 11.44
N LEU A 12 1.70 3.59 10.40
CA LEU A 12 1.93 2.24 9.89
C LEU A 12 2.53 1.32 10.97
N LEU A 13 3.49 1.81 11.75
CA LEU A 13 4.09 1.08 12.88
C LEU A 13 3.09 0.86 14.03
N ALA A 14 2.17 1.79 14.25
CA ALA A 14 1.11 1.62 15.25
C ALA A 14 0.14 0.52 14.81
N ASN A 15 -0.19 0.48 13.52
CA ASN A 15 -1.05 -0.57 12.95
C ASN A 15 -0.37 -1.95 13.04
N ASP A 16 0.92 -2.05 12.75
CA ASP A 16 1.71 -3.30 12.89
C ASP A 16 1.64 -3.86 14.33
N ARG A 17 1.88 -3.00 15.33
CA ARG A 17 1.77 -3.41 16.74
C ARG A 17 0.38 -3.89 17.10
N GLN A 18 -0.66 -3.31 16.50
CA GLN A 18 -2.04 -3.67 16.79
C GLN A 18 -2.46 -4.97 16.07
N SER A 19 -2.00 -5.21 14.84
CA SER A 19 -2.25 -6.48 14.14
C SER A 19 -1.61 -7.67 14.85
N LEU A 20 -0.45 -7.49 15.49
CA LEU A 20 0.19 -8.50 16.34
C LEU A 20 -0.60 -8.82 17.61
N ALA A 21 -1.40 -7.88 18.11
CA ALA A 21 -2.20 -8.02 19.32
C ALA A 21 -3.63 -8.52 19.06
N ASP A 22 -4.13 -8.33 17.84
CA ASP A 22 -5.51 -8.64 17.43
C ASP A 22 -5.53 -9.20 16.00
N GLU A 23 -5.76 -10.51 15.88
CA GLU A 23 -5.87 -11.20 14.57
C GLU A 23 -7.04 -10.67 13.71
N GLY A 24 -8.02 -10.00 14.31
CA GLY A 24 -9.17 -9.40 13.61
C GLY A 24 -8.95 -7.94 13.20
N PHE A 25 -7.76 -7.37 13.42
CA PHE A 25 -7.46 -5.99 13.10
C PHE A 25 -7.50 -5.74 11.58
N ASP A 26 -8.41 -4.88 11.14
CA ASP A 26 -8.66 -4.57 9.74
C ASP A 26 -8.63 -3.05 9.51
N PRO A 27 -7.44 -2.42 9.57
CA PRO A 27 -7.31 -0.97 9.51
C PRO A 27 -7.62 -0.44 8.10
N PRO A 28 -8.04 0.83 7.98
CA PRO A 28 -8.02 1.52 6.70
C PRO A 28 -6.58 1.75 6.23
N PRO A 29 -6.31 1.71 4.90
CA PRO A 29 -5.00 2.07 4.36
C PRO A 29 -4.55 3.47 4.77
N VAL A 30 -3.27 3.58 5.13
CA VAL A 30 -2.63 4.84 5.56
C VAL A 30 -1.99 5.54 4.37
N VAL A 31 -1.46 4.78 3.40
CA VAL A 31 -0.71 5.30 2.26
C VAL A 31 -1.22 4.68 0.97
N LYS A 32 -1.39 5.51 -0.06
CA LYS A 32 -1.56 5.07 -1.44
C LYS A 32 -0.34 5.44 -2.27
N LEU A 33 0.30 4.44 -2.85
CA LEU A 33 1.40 4.58 -3.80
C LEU A 33 0.93 4.16 -5.19
N PHE A 34 1.50 4.73 -6.25
CA PHE A 34 1.16 4.37 -7.62
C PHE A 34 2.32 4.62 -8.58
N THR A 35 2.33 3.90 -9.70
CA THR A 35 3.16 4.24 -10.85
C THR A 35 2.38 5.16 -11.79
N PRO A 36 2.86 6.37 -12.11
CA PRO A 36 2.15 7.30 -13.00
C PRO A 36 1.97 6.78 -14.44
N ASP A 37 2.82 5.84 -14.85
CA ASP A 37 2.99 5.40 -16.24
C ASP A 37 3.02 3.87 -16.41
N ALA A 38 2.68 3.08 -15.37
CA ALA A 38 2.67 1.61 -15.44
C ALA A 38 1.41 0.94 -14.83
N GLY A 39 0.47 1.72 -14.31
CA GLY A 39 -0.83 1.21 -13.85
C GLY A 39 -0.81 0.40 -12.54
N ALA A 40 0.32 0.29 -11.86
CA ALA A 40 0.41 -0.34 -10.56
C ALA A 40 -0.01 0.62 -9.42
N THR A 41 -0.65 0.07 -8.39
CA THR A 41 -1.14 0.78 -7.20
C THR A 41 -0.94 -0.07 -5.95
N TRP A 42 -0.57 0.56 -4.84
CA TRP A 42 -0.45 -0.08 -3.53
C TRP A 42 -1.21 0.72 -2.49
N LEU A 43 -1.98 0.04 -1.64
CA LEU A 43 -2.62 0.60 -0.44
C LEU A 43 -2.00 -0.05 0.78
N LEU A 44 -1.21 0.70 1.55
CA LEU A 44 -0.41 0.16 2.66
C LEU A 44 -1.06 0.44 4.02
N THR A 45 -1.03 -0.55 4.90
CA THR A 45 -1.66 -0.51 6.24
C THR A 45 -0.65 -0.66 7.37
N GLU A 46 0.41 -1.44 7.18
CA GLU A 46 1.45 -1.69 8.19
C GLU A 46 2.84 -1.56 7.57
N ILE A 47 3.83 -1.36 8.43
CA ILE A 47 5.25 -1.45 8.07
C ILE A 47 5.98 -2.19 9.18
N ASP A 48 6.85 -3.11 8.79
CA ASP A 48 7.72 -3.83 9.69
C ASP A 48 8.67 -2.82 10.42
N PRO A 49 8.88 -2.93 11.74
CA PRO A 49 9.78 -2.06 12.47
C PRO A 49 11.26 -2.32 12.19
N ASP A 50 11.61 -3.57 11.84
CA ASP A 50 12.98 -4.07 11.70
C ASP A 50 13.47 -4.05 10.25
N ASP A 51 12.57 -3.99 9.27
CA ASP A 51 12.89 -3.88 7.84
C ASP A 51 11.95 -2.92 7.08
N ASP A 52 12.33 -2.52 5.87
CA ASP A 52 11.53 -1.61 5.01
C ASP A 52 10.41 -2.35 4.24
N HIS A 53 9.88 -3.44 4.79
CA HIS A 53 8.74 -4.17 4.24
C HIS A 53 7.43 -3.60 4.78
N ALA A 54 6.50 -3.30 3.87
CA ALA A 54 5.15 -2.86 4.19
C ALA A 54 4.13 -3.94 3.82
N PHE A 55 3.06 -4.06 4.60
CA PHE A 55 1.90 -4.89 4.27
C PHE A 55 0.78 -4.04 3.69
N GLY A 56 0.04 -4.60 2.74
CA GLY A 56 -1.11 -3.94 2.16
C GLY A 56 -1.70 -4.66 0.96
N LEU A 57 -2.58 -3.96 0.23
CA LEU A 57 -3.18 -4.42 -1.02
C LEU A 57 -2.35 -3.93 -2.20
N CYS A 58 -1.87 -4.88 -2.99
CA CYS A 58 -0.98 -4.69 -4.12
C CYS A 58 -1.73 -4.99 -5.42
N ASP A 59 -1.68 -4.07 -6.37
CA ASP A 59 -2.19 -4.25 -7.72
C ASP A 59 -1.10 -3.86 -8.71
N LEU A 60 -0.58 -4.84 -9.45
CA LEU A 60 0.47 -4.61 -10.44
C LEU A 60 -0.09 -4.27 -11.84
N GLY A 61 -1.39 -4.01 -11.95
CA GLY A 61 -2.07 -3.75 -13.21
C GLY A 61 -2.28 -5.01 -14.07
N LEU A 62 -2.22 -6.19 -13.45
CA LEU A 62 -2.27 -7.49 -14.14
C LEU A 62 -3.62 -8.21 -14.03
N GLY A 63 -4.62 -7.59 -13.39
CA GLY A 63 -5.96 -8.18 -13.21
C GLY A 63 -6.15 -8.97 -11.92
N PHE A 64 -5.11 -9.07 -11.09
CA PHE A 64 -5.10 -9.89 -9.87
C PHE A 64 -4.55 -9.10 -8.66
N PRO A 65 -5.33 -8.20 -8.06
CA PRO A 65 -4.94 -7.51 -6.83
C PRO A 65 -4.90 -8.47 -5.64
N GLU A 66 -3.88 -8.37 -4.80
CA GLU A 66 -3.64 -9.30 -3.69
C GLU A 66 -3.13 -8.58 -2.44
N LEU A 67 -3.48 -9.12 -1.27
CA LEU A 67 -2.89 -8.69 0.00
C LEU A 67 -1.53 -9.36 0.19
N GLY A 68 -0.53 -8.60 0.59
CA GLY A 68 0.80 -9.14 0.86
C GLY A 68 1.81 -8.09 1.25
N TYR A 69 3.04 -8.55 1.42
CA TYR A 69 4.18 -7.70 1.74
C TYR A 69 4.84 -7.15 0.47
N VAL A 70 5.36 -5.93 0.56
CA VAL A 70 6.13 -5.26 -0.48
C VAL A 70 7.33 -4.54 0.11
N SER A 71 8.47 -4.58 -0.57
CA SER A 71 9.66 -3.83 -0.16
C SER A 71 9.58 -2.37 -0.62
N LEU A 72 9.65 -1.42 0.32
CA LEU A 72 9.71 0.00 -0.02
C LEU A 72 11.00 0.37 -0.74
N ALA A 73 12.09 -0.33 -0.45
CA ALA A 73 13.35 -0.17 -1.16
C ALA A 73 13.21 -0.57 -2.63
N GLU A 74 12.55 -1.69 -2.93
CA GLU A 74 12.26 -2.08 -4.32
C GLU A 74 11.35 -1.05 -5.00
N LEU A 75 10.26 -0.62 -4.35
CA LEU A 75 9.35 0.41 -4.90
C LEU A 75 10.07 1.73 -5.19
N ALA A 76 11.04 2.13 -4.34
CA ALA A 76 11.82 3.34 -4.58
C ALA A 76 12.71 3.26 -5.82
N THR A 77 13.15 2.05 -6.20
CA THR A 77 13.94 1.81 -7.42
C THR A 77 13.07 1.53 -8.66
N LEU A 78 11.81 1.11 -8.47
CA LEU A 78 10.90 0.78 -9.55
C LEU A 78 10.66 1.97 -10.48
N ARG A 79 10.70 1.70 -11.79
CA ARG A 79 10.44 2.69 -12.84
C ARG A 79 9.42 2.13 -13.81
N GLY A 80 8.43 2.94 -14.16
CA GLY A 80 7.47 2.58 -15.19
C GLY A 80 8.03 2.77 -16.60
N ARG A 81 7.15 2.62 -17.60
CA ARG A 81 7.54 2.55 -19.02
C ARG A 81 8.21 3.81 -19.55
N LEU A 82 7.87 4.98 -19.01
CA LEU A 82 8.47 6.28 -19.35
C LEU A 82 9.63 6.65 -18.40
N GLY A 83 10.02 5.74 -17.51
CA GLY A 83 11.09 5.98 -16.54
C GLY A 83 10.64 6.81 -15.33
N LEU A 84 9.34 6.96 -15.10
CA LEU A 84 8.84 7.69 -13.93
C LEU A 84 8.94 6.83 -12.66
N PRO A 85 9.26 7.44 -11.50
CA PRO A 85 9.29 6.73 -10.23
C PRO A 85 7.87 6.45 -9.71
N VAL A 86 7.77 5.54 -8.74
CA VAL A 86 6.58 5.42 -7.89
C VAL A 86 6.35 6.73 -7.14
N GLU A 87 5.10 7.17 -7.06
CA GLU A 87 4.68 8.37 -6.35
C GLU A 87 3.69 8.04 -5.23
N ARG A 88 3.61 8.94 -4.24
CA ARG A 88 2.59 8.90 -3.19
C ARG A 88 1.43 9.82 -3.57
N ASP A 89 0.21 9.32 -3.46
CA ASP A 89 -0.99 10.16 -3.59
C ASP A 89 -1.15 11.02 -2.33
N MET A 90 -0.96 12.33 -2.47
CA MET A 90 -1.03 13.29 -1.35
C MET A 90 -2.46 13.62 -0.91
N HIS A 91 -3.46 13.28 -1.73
CA HIS A 91 -4.86 13.58 -1.47
C HIS A 91 -5.67 12.34 -1.09
N PHE A 92 -5.04 11.17 -1.11
CA PHE A 92 -5.66 9.93 -0.72
C PHE A 92 -6.18 10.00 0.73
N LYS A 93 -7.43 9.58 0.90
CA LYS A 93 -8.09 9.40 2.19
C LYS A 93 -8.88 8.11 2.12
N ALA A 94 -8.47 7.11 2.90
CA ALA A 94 -9.21 5.86 2.99
C ALA A 94 -10.59 6.10 3.62
N ASP A 95 -11.62 5.50 3.02
CA ASP A 95 -13.00 5.52 3.49
C ASP A 95 -13.51 4.12 3.87
N LYS A 96 -12.64 3.11 3.74
CA LYS A 96 -12.93 1.69 3.96
C LYS A 96 -11.75 0.99 4.62
N SER A 97 -12.02 -0.16 5.24
CA SER A 97 -10.96 -1.05 5.71
C SER A 97 -10.20 -1.72 4.56
N ILE A 98 -9.01 -2.23 4.83
CA ILE A 98 -8.18 -2.91 3.83
C ILE A 98 -8.88 -4.15 3.26
N SER A 99 -9.60 -4.92 4.08
CA SER A 99 -10.36 -6.08 3.61
C SER A 99 -11.50 -5.68 2.65
N ALA A 100 -12.15 -4.53 2.90
CA ALA A 100 -13.20 -4.01 2.04
C ALA A 100 -12.64 -3.55 0.68
N TYR A 101 -11.51 -2.83 0.66
CA TYR A 101 -10.79 -2.52 -0.58
C TYR A 101 -10.36 -3.79 -1.33
N ALA A 102 -9.81 -4.78 -0.63
CA ALA A 102 -9.36 -6.03 -1.25
C ALA A 102 -10.51 -6.79 -1.92
N ARG A 103 -11.68 -6.84 -1.27
CA ARG A 103 -12.89 -7.47 -1.83
C ARG A 103 -13.35 -6.75 -3.10
N GLU A 104 -13.43 -5.42 -3.07
CA GLU A 104 -13.81 -4.62 -4.24
C GLU A 104 -12.80 -4.76 -5.38
N ALA A 105 -11.52 -4.77 -5.04
CA ALA A 105 -10.44 -4.91 -6.01
C ALA A 105 -10.47 -6.28 -6.69
N ARG A 106 -10.72 -7.35 -5.93
CA ARG A 106 -10.89 -8.70 -6.47
C ARG A 106 -12.07 -8.80 -7.43
N MET A 107 -13.20 -8.14 -7.13
CA MET A 107 -14.36 -8.12 -8.02
C MET A 107 -14.10 -7.31 -9.29
N SER A 108 -13.30 -6.25 -9.20
CA SER A 108 -13.01 -5.34 -10.31
C SER A 108 -11.77 -5.74 -11.11
N GLY A 109 -10.98 -6.69 -10.62
CA GLY A 109 -9.66 -7.02 -11.15
C GLY A 109 -8.60 -5.92 -10.97
N ARG A 110 -8.90 -4.88 -10.17
CA ARG A 110 -8.01 -3.74 -9.93
C ARG A 110 -8.40 -2.95 -8.69
N ILE A 111 -7.48 -2.19 -8.10
CA ILE A 111 -7.80 -1.26 -7.01
C ILE A 111 -8.66 -0.09 -7.53
N VAL A 112 -9.70 0.25 -6.78
CA VAL A 112 -10.57 1.42 -7.00
C VAL A 112 -10.60 2.22 -5.71
N ALA A 113 -9.70 3.21 -5.60
CA ALA A 113 -9.44 3.98 -4.40
C ALA A 113 -8.89 5.37 -4.75
#